data_AF-W7BBG1-F1
#
_entry.id   AF-W7BBG1-F1
#
_cell.length_a   1.000
_cell.length_b   1.000
_cell.length_c   1.000
_cell.angle_alpha   90.00
_cell.angle_beta   90.00
_cell.angle_gamma   90.00
#
_symmetry.space_group_name_H-M   'P 1'
#
loop_
_entity.id
_entity.type
_entity.pdbx_description
1 polymer ?
#
loop_
_entity_poly.entity_id
_entity_poly.type
_entity_poly.pdbx_seq_one_letter_code
_entity_poly.pdbx_strand_id
1 'polypeptide(L)'
;MTIISIAEYMAQKKLIQRNEKKYLGTFRERIEIQMTKQEVFQKYCTKELEQEMKDHPKAKLLLNGSISYEILRSYIMLAEKHKMPFSIVAREDEDTPIGLVLAEDHEINREDTHLHEAPIITEDQTGKVSLLDKIKAIFQD
;
A
#
# COMPACT_ATOMS: atom_id res chain seq x y z
N MET A 1 0.44 34.46 -15.23
CA MET A 1 1.40 34.09 -14.18
C MET A 1 0.65 34.14 -12.86
N THR A 2 0.15 33.02 -12.39
CA THR A 2 -0.77 32.99 -11.25
C THR A 2 0.03 33.12 -9.97
N ILE A 3 -0.09 34.26 -9.29
CA ILE A 3 0.44 34.46 -7.94
C ILE A 3 -0.53 33.76 -7.01
N ILE A 4 -0.20 32.55 -6.58
CA ILE A 4 -0.94 31.82 -5.56
C ILE A 4 -0.90 32.64 -4.28
N SER A 5 -2.05 32.87 -3.64
CA SER A 5 -2.09 33.65 -2.41
C SER A 5 -1.33 32.91 -1.29
N ILE A 6 -0.72 33.64 -0.35
CA ILE A 6 0.01 33.02 0.78
C ILE A 6 -0.91 32.04 1.55
N ALA A 7 -2.20 32.35 1.66
CA ALA A 7 -3.17 31.47 2.31
C ALA A 7 -3.39 30.16 1.53
N GLU A 8 -3.49 30.22 0.20
CA GLU A 8 -3.63 29.05 -0.67
C GLU A 8 -2.38 28.17 -0.61
N TYR A 9 -1.19 28.78 -0.65
CA TYR A 9 0.09 28.08 -0.48
C TYR A 9 0.17 27.36 0.88
N MET A 10 -0.20 28.03 1.97
CA MET A 10 -0.17 27.44 3.31
C MET A 10 -1.19 26.31 3.46
N ALA A 11 -2.37 26.42 2.83
CA ALA A 11 -3.36 25.36 2.79
C ALA A 11 -2.83 24.12 2.04
N GLN A 12 -2.23 24.32 0.86
CA GLN A 12 -1.65 23.23 0.07
C GLN A 12 -0.50 22.54 0.79
N LYS A 13 0.40 23.32 1.41
CA LYS A 13 1.50 22.80 2.24
C LYS A 13 0.99 21.98 3.43
N LYS A 14 -0.06 22.45 4.10
CA LYS A 14 -0.68 21.73 5.23
C LYS A 14 -1.33 20.41 4.80
N LEU A 15 -1.91 20.37 3.60
CA LEU A 15 -2.47 19.15 3.01
C LEU A 15 -1.39 18.11 2.70
N ILE A 16 -0.29 18.52 2.08
CA ILE A 16 0.87 17.65 1.78
C ILE A 16 1.41 17.03 3.08
N GLN A 17 1.66 17.85 4.10
CA GLN A 17 2.14 17.36 5.41
C GLN A 17 1.16 16.40 6.07
N ARG A 18 -0.15 16.63 5.93
CA ARG A 18 -1.18 15.73 6.47
C ARG A 18 -1.16 14.38 5.75
N ASN A 19 -0.98 14.38 4.43
CA ASN A 19 -0.91 13.16 3.64
C ASN A 19 0.38 12.37 3.94
N GLU A 20 1.53 13.04 4.06
CA GLU A 20 2.78 12.40 4.48
C GLU A 20 2.64 11.75 5.86
N LYS A 21 2.05 12.45 6.83
CA LYS A 21 1.80 11.87 8.17
C LYS A 21 0.91 10.63 8.13
N LYS A 22 -0.13 10.65 7.30
CA LYS A 22 -1.06 9.52 7.12
C LYS A 22 -0.35 8.27 6.60
N TYR A 23 0.56 8.43 5.62
CA TYR A 23 1.22 7.33 4.93
C TYR A 23 2.65 7.09 5.41
N LEU A 24 2.87 7.16 6.72
CA LEU A 24 4.16 6.82 7.33
C LEU A 24 5.36 7.63 6.77
N GLY A 25 5.13 8.87 6.33
CA GLY A 25 6.16 9.78 5.84
C GLY A 25 6.45 9.69 4.33
N THR A 26 5.67 8.92 3.55
CA THR A 26 5.75 8.93 2.07
C THR A 26 4.60 9.71 1.44
N PHE A 27 4.75 10.06 0.16
CA PHE A 27 3.71 10.67 -0.65
C PHE A 27 2.74 9.62 -1.18
N ARG A 28 1.45 9.97 -1.28
CA ARG A 28 0.41 9.06 -1.76
C ARG A 28 0.69 8.57 -3.17
N GLU A 29 1.26 9.41 -4.03
CA GLU A 29 1.57 9.03 -5.40
C GLU A 29 2.67 7.97 -5.54
N ARG A 30 3.44 7.68 -4.47
CA ARG A 30 4.52 6.68 -4.47
C ARG A 30 4.10 5.33 -3.88
N ILE A 31 2.87 5.23 -3.38
CA ILE A 31 2.42 4.04 -2.67
C ILE A 31 2.04 2.98 -3.69
N GLU A 32 2.72 1.84 -3.61
CA GLU A 32 2.36 0.64 -4.35
C GLU A 32 1.21 -0.05 -3.62
N ILE A 33 1.45 -0.44 -2.36
CA ILE A 33 0.42 -1.01 -1.49
C ILE A 33 0.44 -0.41 -0.09
N GLN A 34 -0.68 -0.50 0.60
CA GLN A 34 -0.87 -0.15 2.00
C GLN A 34 -1.78 -1.17 2.69
N MET A 35 -1.56 -1.36 3.98
CA MET A 35 -2.45 -2.13 4.85
C MET A 35 -2.74 -1.36 6.13
N THR A 36 -3.91 -1.59 6.71
CA THR A 36 -4.30 -1.04 8.01
C THR A 36 -3.62 -1.77 9.16
N LYS A 37 -3.55 -1.14 10.34
CA LYS A 37 -3.05 -1.78 11.57
C LYS A 37 -3.80 -3.07 11.89
N GLN A 38 -5.11 -3.09 11.65
CA GLN A 38 -5.95 -4.26 11.87
C GLN A 38 -5.58 -5.40 10.92
N GLU A 39 -5.37 -5.13 9.64
CA GLU A 39 -4.94 -6.14 8.66
C GLU A 39 -3.54 -6.68 8.98
N VAL A 40 -2.63 -5.80 9.40
CA VAL A 40 -1.28 -6.19 9.85
C VAL A 40 -1.35 -7.10 11.08
N PHE A 41 -2.21 -6.76 12.05
CA PHE A 41 -2.45 -7.61 13.23
C PHE A 41 -3.01 -8.98 12.85
N GLN A 42 -3.97 -9.01 11.92
CA GLN A 42 -4.61 -10.22 11.42
C GLN A 42 -3.73 -11.03 10.47
N LYS A 43 -2.55 -10.51 10.09
CA LYS A 43 -1.65 -11.09 9.07
C LYS A 43 -2.36 -11.31 7.73
N TYR A 44 -3.35 -10.48 7.44
CA TYR A 44 -4.11 -10.52 6.20
C TYR A 44 -3.20 -10.24 5.00
N CYS A 45 -3.50 -10.83 3.85
CA CYS A 45 -2.76 -10.59 2.59
C CYS A 45 -1.22 -10.77 2.64
N THR A 46 -0.67 -11.57 3.56
CA THR A 46 0.80 -11.67 3.69
C THR A 46 1.47 -12.28 2.45
N LYS A 47 0.76 -13.15 1.71
CA LYS A 47 1.29 -13.77 0.47
C LYS A 47 1.27 -12.78 -0.69
N GLU A 48 0.21 -11.99 -0.79
CA GLU A 48 0.01 -10.94 -1.77
C GLU A 48 1.04 -9.84 -1.56
N LEU A 49 1.30 -9.47 -0.30
CA LEU A 49 2.40 -8.57 0.06
C LEU A 49 3.74 -9.14 -0.41
N GLU A 50 4.02 -10.41 -0.15
CA GLU A 50 5.24 -11.06 -0.62
C GLU A 50 5.36 -11.06 -2.15
N GLN A 51 4.23 -11.16 -2.87
CA GLN A 51 4.21 -11.10 -4.32
C GLN A 51 4.52 -9.69 -4.81
N GLU A 52 3.84 -8.66 -4.29
CA GLU A 52 4.10 -7.26 -4.61
C GLU A 52 5.57 -6.88 -4.30
N MET A 53 6.14 -7.39 -3.21
CA MET A 53 7.56 -7.16 -2.90
C MET A 53 8.53 -7.74 -3.93
N LYS A 54 8.18 -8.85 -4.59
CA LYS A 54 8.99 -9.43 -5.67
C LYS A 54 8.84 -8.68 -6.98
N ASP A 55 7.63 -8.23 -7.27
CA ASP A 55 7.29 -7.49 -8.48
C ASP A 55 7.88 -6.06 -8.42
N HIS A 56 8.08 -5.54 -7.21
CA HIS A 56 8.62 -4.20 -6.93
C HIS A 56 9.93 -4.25 -6.12
N PRO A 57 11.04 -4.77 -6.68
CA PRO A 57 12.28 -5.02 -5.94
C PRO A 57 13.03 -3.74 -5.51
N LYS A 58 12.64 -2.57 -6.06
CA LYS A 58 13.21 -1.26 -5.70
C LYS A 58 12.41 -0.53 -4.63
N ALA A 59 11.20 -1.00 -4.34
CA ALA A 59 10.35 -0.40 -3.33
C ALA A 59 10.94 -0.59 -1.92
N LYS A 60 10.39 0.17 -0.98
CA LYS A 60 10.77 0.18 0.43
C LYS A 60 9.56 -0.09 1.30
N LEU A 61 9.73 -0.96 2.29
CA LEU A 61 8.69 -1.26 3.26
C LEU A 61 8.75 -0.28 4.46
N LEU A 62 7.68 0.48 4.67
CA LEU A 62 7.50 1.34 5.84
C LEU A 62 6.55 0.67 6.82
N LEU A 63 7.00 0.53 8.06
CA LEU A 63 6.26 -0.14 9.13
C LEU A 63 5.88 0.86 10.21
N ASN A 64 4.63 0.82 10.67
CA ASN A 64 4.17 1.71 11.73
C ASN A 64 4.74 1.26 13.08
N GLY A 65 5.60 2.08 13.68
CA GLY A 65 6.28 1.80 14.95
C GLY A 65 5.39 1.83 16.19
N SER A 66 4.11 2.20 16.05
CA SER A 66 3.13 2.07 17.12
C SER A 66 2.65 0.62 17.29
N ILE A 67 2.83 -0.23 16.27
CA ILE A 67 2.54 -1.66 16.33
C ILE A 67 3.65 -2.37 17.11
N SER A 68 3.28 -3.33 17.97
CA SER A 68 4.25 -4.11 18.74
C SER A 68 5.26 -4.82 17.84
N TYR A 69 6.51 -4.88 18.29
CA TYR A 69 7.59 -5.54 17.56
C TYR A 69 7.29 -7.01 17.27
N GLU A 70 6.57 -7.70 18.16
CA GLU A 70 6.16 -9.11 17.96
C GLU A 70 5.40 -9.32 16.64
N ILE A 71 4.49 -8.40 16.31
CA ILE A 71 3.74 -8.42 15.06
C ILE A 71 4.63 -7.99 13.89
N LEU A 72 5.37 -6.88 14.05
CA LEU A 72 6.22 -6.34 12.98
C LEU A 72 7.33 -7.30 12.56
N ARG A 73 7.80 -8.17 13.46
CA ARG A 73 8.89 -9.11 13.21
C ARG A 73 8.65 -9.98 11.98
N SER A 74 7.41 -10.43 11.71
CA SER A 74 7.13 -11.24 10.51
C SER A 74 7.34 -10.45 9.22
N TYR A 75 6.99 -9.16 9.21
CA TYR A 75 7.14 -8.28 8.05
C TYR A 75 8.60 -7.85 7.84
N ILE A 76 9.34 -7.64 8.94
CA ILE A 76 10.79 -7.39 8.90
C ILE A 76 11.52 -8.58 8.28
N MET A 77 11.25 -9.79 8.77
CA MET A 77 11.86 -11.00 8.23
C MET A 77 11.50 -11.21 6.75
N LEU A 78 10.28 -10.85 6.35
CA LEU A 78 9.86 -10.91 4.95
C LEU A 78 10.66 -9.92 4.09
N ALA A 79 10.87 -8.69 4.55
CA ALA A 79 11.70 -7.71 3.87
C ALA A 79 13.16 -8.17 3.77
N GLU A 80 13.73 -8.69 4.86
CA GLU A 80 15.09 -9.24 4.88
C GLU A 80 15.27 -10.40 3.90
N LYS A 81 14.29 -11.32 3.85
CA LYS A 81 14.27 -12.46 2.92
C LYS A 81 14.40 -12.01 1.46
N HIS A 82 13.71 -10.92 1.11
CA HIS A 82 13.71 -10.35 -0.24
C HIS A 82 14.76 -9.26 -0.45
N LYS A 83 15.66 -9.04 0.53
CA LYS A 83 16.67 -7.97 0.52
C LYS A 83 16.07 -6.59 0.29
N MET A 84 14.82 -6.40 0.70
CA MET A 84 14.08 -5.16 0.56
C MET A 84 14.44 -4.20 1.70
N PRO A 85 14.78 -2.94 1.40
CA PRO A 85 14.94 -1.92 2.42
C PRO A 85 13.65 -1.76 3.23
N PHE A 86 13.76 -1.62 4.55
CA PHE A 86 12.62 -1.32 5.40
C PHE A 86 12.95 -0.24 6.44
N SER A 87 11.92 0.37 7.02
CA SER A 87 12.06 1.31 8.13
C SER A 87 10.86 1.25 9.06
N ILE A 88 11.13 1.28 10.36
CA ILE A 88 10.10 1.47 11.38
C ILE A 88 9.93 2.98 11.59
N VAL A 89 8.74 3.49 11.31
CA VAL A 89 8.42 4.91 11.39
C VAL A 89 7.74 5.16 12.73
N ALA A 90 8.40 5.95 13.59
CA ALA A 90 7.84 6.34 14.88
C ALA A 90 6.52 7.12 14.69
N ARG A 91 5.46 6.64 15.33
CA ARG A 91 4.10 7.20 15.30
C ARG A 91 3.42 6.94 16.64
N GLU A 92 2.47 7.80 16.98
CA GLU A 92 1.51 7.54 18.04
C GLU A 92 0.39 6.63 17.52
N ASP A 93 -0.32 5.93 18.42
CA ASP A 93 -1.36 4.99 18.01
C ASP A 93 -2.53 5.65 17.26
N GLU A 94 -2.83 6.90 17.59
CA GLU A 94 -3.94 7.67 17.00
C GLU A 94 -3.56 8.41 15.70
N ASP A 95 -2.26 8.45 15.34
CA ASP A 95 -1.76 9.25 14.20
C ASP A 95 -2.37 8.81 12.85
N THR A 96 -2.47 7.50 12.65
CA THR A 96 -2.93 6.91 11.39
C THR A 96 -3.39 5.47 11.60
N PRO A 97 -4.47 5.02 10.91
CA PRO A 97 -4.86 3.62 10.91
C PRO A 97 -3.96 2.75 10.03
N ILE A 98 -3.01 3.33 9.27
CA ILE A 98 -2.10 2.59 8.40
C ILE A 98 -1.05 1.84 9.23
N GLY A 99 -0.92 0.55 9.00
CA GLY A 99 0.04 -0.33 9.67
C GLY A 99 1.33 -0.52 8.89
N LEU A 100 1.25 -0.61 7.55
CA LEU A 100 2.42 -0.64 6.67
C LEU A 100 2.12 -0.03 5.30
N VAL A 101 3.19 0.34 4.61
CA VAL A 101 3.18 0.87 3.24
C VAL A 101 4.36 0.28 2.48
N LEU A 102 4.14 -0.21 1.27
CA LEU A 102 5.19 -0.46 0.28
C LEU A 102 5.25 0.75 -0.65
N ALA A 103 6.40 1.41 -0.72
CA ALA A 103 6.54 2.66 -1.44
C ALA A 103 7.71 2.62 -2.43
N GLU A 104 7.47 3.10 -3.63
CA GLU A 104 8.49 3.36 -4.64
C GLU A 104 9.30 4.62 -4.31
N ASP A 105 10.47 4.75 -4.92
CA ASP A 105 11.30 5.95 -4.83
C ASP A 105 10.81 7.10 -5.74
N HIS A 106 9.88 6.80 -6.65
CA HIS A 106 9.30 7.70 -7.64
C HIS A 106 7.76 7.68 -7.63
N GLU A 107 7.16 8.64 -8.32
CA GLU A 107 5.71 8.77 -8.47
C GLU A 107 5.16 7.73 -9.46
N ILE A 108 4.14 6.99 -9.03
CA ILE A 108 3.46 5.92 -9.80
C ILE A 108 1.95 6.14 -9.95
N ASN A 109 1.33 6.95 -9.07
CA ASN A 109 -0.09 7.29 -9.13
C ASN A 109 -1.06 6.10 -9.21
N ARG A 110 -0.77 4.99 -8.51
CA ARG A 110 -1.68 3.85 -8.44
C ARG A 110 -3.01 4.26 -7.79
N GLU A 111 -4.13 3.99 -8.46
CA GLU A 111 -5.47 4.38 -7.99
C GLU A 111 -5.89 3.59 -6.74
N ASP A 112 -5.80 2.26 -6.81
CA ASP A 112 -6.06 1.38 -5.67
C ASP A 112 -4.76 0.83 -5.10
N THR A 113 -4.45 1.32 -3.90
CA THR A 113 -3.25 0.94 -3.14
C THR A 113 -3.60 0.07 -1.95
N HIS A 114 -4.87 -0.19 -1.66
CA HIS A 114 -5.20 -1.06 -0.53
C HIS A 114 -4.96 -2.51 -0.93
N LEU A 115 -4.23 -3.25 -0.11
CA LEU A 115 -3.89 -4.63 -0.45
C LEU A 115 -5.09 -5.54 -0.19
N HIS A 116 -5.72 -6.00 -1.26
CA HIS A 116 -6.80 -6.98 -1.21
C HIS A 116 -6.25 -8.40 -1.42
N GLU A 117 -6.96 -9.41 -0.93
CA GLU A 117 -6.66 -10.80 -1.29
C GLU A 117 -6.78 -10.94 -2.80
N ALA A 118 -5.80 -11.61 -3.41
CA ALA A 118 -5.91 -11.96 -4.82
C ALA A 118 -7.18 -12.81 -4.98
N PRO A 119 -8.06 -12.50 -5.94
CA PRO A 119 -9.23 -13.33 -6.17
C PRO A 119 -8.75 -14.76 -6.41
N ILE A 120 -9.23 -15.69 -5.58
CA ILE A 120 -8.94 -17.11 -5.73
C ILE A 120 -9.57 -17.51 -7.06
N ILE A 121 -8.76 -17.66 -8.12
CA ILE A 121 -9.21 -18.36 -9.31
C ILE A 121 -9.26 -19.83 -8.92
N THR A 122 -10.35 -20.23 -8.28
CA THR A 122 -10.69 -21.64 -8.17
C THR A 122 -10.99 -22.12 -9.58
N GLU A 123 -10.04 -22.82 -10.20
CA GLU A 123 -10.33 -23.75 -11.27
C GLU A 123 -11.19 -24.88 -10.68
N ASP A 124 -12.45 -24.57 -10.38
CA ASP A 124 -13.44 -25.60 -10.14
C ASP A 124 -13.72 -26.24 -11.50
N GLN A 125 -13.44 -27.54 -11.58
CA GLN A 125 -13.80 -28.37 -12.72
C GLN A 125 -15.32 -28.54 -12.78
N THR A 126 -16.04 -27.50 -13.13
CA THR A 126 -17.35 -27.58 -13.78
C THR A 126 -17.44 -26.47 -14.81
N GLY A 127 -17.68 -26.87 -16.05
CA GLY A 127 -17.42 -26.06 -17.23
C GLY A 127 -18.18 -24.73 -17.31
N LYS A 128 -17.45 -23.75 -17.86
CA LYS A 128 -17.88 -22.75 -18.85
C LYS A 128 -18.66 -21.51 -18.36
N VAL A 129 -17.87 -20.43 -18.35
CA VAL A 129 -18.13 -19.06 -18.81
C VAL A 129 -19.10 -18.21 -17.98
N SER A 130 -18.51 -17.35 -17.14
CA SER A 130 -19.23 -16.21 -16.55
C SER A 130 -18.44 -14.91 -16.63
N LEU A 131 -17.10 -14.97 -16.60
CA LEU A 131 -16.25 -13.78 -16.56
C LEU A 131 -15.75 -13.35 -17.95
N LEU A 132 -15.39 -14.29 -18.82
CA LEU A 132 -14.93 -13.95 -20.18
C LEU A 132 -16.07 -13.41 -21.07
N ASP A 133 -17.32 -13.82 -20.83
CA ASP A 133 -18.48 -13.29 -21.55
C ASP A 133 -18.77 -11.83 -21.17
N LYS A 134 -18.62 -11.49 -19.88
CA LYS A 134 -18.76 -10.10 -19.42
C LYS A 134 -17.66 -9.20 -19.95
N ILE A 135 -16.44 -9.71 -20.06
CA ILE A 135 -15.30 -8.96 -20.62
C ILE A 135 -15.49 -8.76 -22.12
N LYS A 136 -15.88 -9.80 -22.88
CA LYS A 136 -16.14 -9.65 -24.33
C LYS A 136 -17.27 -8.67 -24.63
N ALA A 137 -18.31 -8.61 -23.80
CA ALA A 137 -19.42 -7.67 -23.97
C ALA A 137 -19.01 -6.20 -23.80
N ILE A 138 -17.90 -5.92 -23.11
CA ILE A 138 -17.38 -4.55 -22.90
C ILE A 138 -16.44 -4.12 -24.04
N PHE A 139 -15.81 -5.08 -24.73
CA PHE A 139 -14.85 -4.82 -25.81
C PHE A 139 -15.45 -4.99 -27.23
N GLN A 140 -16.79 -5.09 -27.35
CA GLN A 140 -17.50 -5.25 -28.62
C GLN A 140 -18.37 -4.05 -29.03
N ASP A 141 -18.15 -2.87 -28.45
CA ASP A 141 -18.65 -1.60 -28.99
C ASP A 141 -17.50 -0.75 -29.56
#